data_AF-A0AAV1Y752-F1
#
_entry.id   AF-A0AAV1Y752-F1
#
_cell.length_a   1.000
_cell.length_b   1.000
_cell.length_c   1.000
_cell.angle_alpha   90.00
_cell.angle_beta   90.00
_cell.angle_gamma   90.00
#
_symmetry.space_group_name_H-M   'P 1'
#
loop_
_entity.id
_entity.type
_entity.pdbx_description
1 polymer ?
#
loop_
_entity_poly.entity_id
_entity_poly.type
_entity_poly.pdbx_seq_one_letter_code
_entity_poly.pdbx_strand_id
1 'polypeptide(L)'
;MDLLVFIATISLCLVASSSSLQRFDKSPKKDGSLSFLVIGDWGRKGTYNQTKVADQDVDLALNQSRANWKIVVGHHTIKSAGEHGVTNELEKQLLPILELALQFFNLNEI
;
A
#
# COMPACT_ATOMS: atom_id res chain seq x y z
N MET A 1 15.44 5.76 -43.30
CA MET A 1 14.79 6.42 -42.15
C MET A 1 14.10 5.40 -41.25
N ASP A 2 13.46 4.37 -41.80
CA ASP A 2 12.64 3.40 -41.05
C ASP A 2 13.43 2.49 -40.09
N LEU A 3 14.59 1.99 -40.50
CA LEU A 3 15.45 1.16 -39.63
C LEU A 3 15.97 1.93 -38.41
N LEU A 4 16.27 3.22 -38.59
CA LEU A 4 16.79 4.08 -37.52
C LEU A 4 15.71 4.38 -36.47
N VAL A 5 14.46 4.60 -36.92
CA VAL A 5 13.30 4.77 -36.05
C VAL A 5 12.98 3.47 -35.30
N PHE A 6 13.11 2.32 -35.95
CA PHE A 6 12.91 1.01 -35.32
C PHE A 6 13.94 0.72 -34.22
N ILE A 7 15.22 1.00 -34.47
CA ILE A 7 16.27 0.84 -33.45
C ILE A 7 16.04 1.80 -32.28
N ALA A 8 15.72 3.07 -32.55
CA ALA A 8 15.47 4.06 -31.50
C ALA A 8 14.26 3.69 -30.62
N THR A 9 13.19 3.19 -31.22
CA THR A 9 11.98 2.75 -30.48
C THR A 9 12.25 1.52 -29.61
N ILE A 10 12.96 0.51 -30.11
CA ILE A 10 13.36 -0.66 -29.31
C ILE A 10 14.27 -0.25 -28.15
N SER A 11 15.29 0.58 -28.41
CA SER A 11 16.18 1.07 -27.35
C SER A 11 15.41 1.83 -26.26
N LEU A 12 14.43 2.66 -26.63
CA LEU A 12 13.57 3.36 -25.68
C LEU A 12 12.70 2.39 -24.85
N CYS A 13 12.12 1.38 -25.49
CA CYS A 13 11.32 0.36 -24.81
C CYS A 13 12.12 -0.48 -23.80
N LEU A 14 13.38 -0.81 -24.13
CA LEU A 14 14.26 -1.58 -23.24
C LEU A 14 14.67 -0.78 -22.00
N VAL A 15 14.92 0.53 -22.13
CA VAL A 15 15.21 1.41 -20.98
C VAL A 15 13.98 1.59 -20.09
N ALA A 16 12.79 1.68 -20.68
CA ALA A 16 11.54 1.84 -19.92
C ALA A 16 11.12 0.58 -19.13
N SER A 17 11.68 -0.59 -19.42
CA SER A 17 11.21 -1.88 -18.90
C SER A 17 12.03 -2.45 -17.73
N SER A 18 12.92 -1.66 -17.13
CA SER A 18 13.68 -2.10 -15.95
C SER A 18 12.89 -1.84 -14.66
N SER A 19 12.15 -2.83 -14.17
CA SER A 19 11.54 -2.78 -12.83
C SER A 19 12.29 -3.72 -11.88
N SER A 20 13.05 -3.13 -10.96
CA SER A 20 13.54 -3.87 -9.80
C SER A 20 12.45 -3.91 -8.75
N LEU A 21 12.22 -5.07 -8.13
CA LEU A 21 11.28 -5.19 -7.01
C LEU A 21 11.86 -4.41 -5.83
N GLN A 22 11.11 -3.42 -5.34
CA GLN A 22 11.48 -2.70 -4.14
C GLN A 22 11.62 -3.68 -2.96
N ARG A 23 12.86 -3.88 -2.50
CA ARG A 23 13.14 -4.63 -1.28
C ARG A 23 13.11 -3.68 -0.10
N PHE A 24 12.40 -4.09 0.93
CA PHE A 24 12.32 -3.34 2.17
C PHE A 24 13.21 -4.04 3.20
N ASP A 25 14.31 -3.39 3.58
CA ASP A 25 15.23 -3.92 4.59
C ASP A 25 14.73 -3.54 5.99
N LYS A 26 13.77 -4.33 6.50
CA LYS A 26 13.31 -4.21 7.90
C LYS A 26 13.69 -5.48 8.66
N SER A 27 14.57 -5.32 9.64
CA SER A 27 15.08 -6.43 10.44
C SER A 27 13.96 -7.07 11.26
N PRO A 28 14.02 -8.40 11.49
CA PRO A 28 13.20 -9.07 12.50
C PRO A 28 13.38 -8.45 13.88
N LYS A 29 12.52 -8.82 14.83
CA LYS A 29 12.72 -8.45 16.23
C LYS A 29 14.05 -9.03 16.75
N LYS A 30 14.51 -8.50 17.89
CA LYS A 30 15.77 -8.94 18.53
C LYS A 30 15.82 -10.45 18.83
N ASP A 31 14.66 -11.10 18.99
CA ASP A 31 14.52 -12.54 19.21
C ASP A 31 14.44 -13.36 17.91
N GLY A 32 14.56 -12.72 16.74
CA GLY A 32 14.45 -13.34 15.42
C GLY A 32 13.01 -13.52 14.92
N SER A 33 12.00 -13.17 15.72
CA SER A 33 10.60 -13.31 15.32
C SER A 33 10.12 -12.18 14.41
N LEU A 34 9.11 -12.48 13.58
CA LEU A 34 8.40 -11.48 12.77
C LEU A 34 7.05 -11.17 13.39
N SER A 35 6.61 -9.93 13.28
CA SER A 35 5.28 -9.49 13.69
C SER A 35 4.67 -8.62 12.61
N PHE A 36 3.43 -8.94 12.27
CA PHE A 36 2.65 -8.24 11.27
C PHE A 36 1.36 -7.74 11.90
N LEU A 37 0.98 -6.50 11.61
CA LEU A 37 -0.39 -6.05 11.73
C LEU A 37 -1.06 -6.17 10.35
N VAL A 38 -2.16 -6.91 10.27
CA VAL A 38 -2.93 -7.11 9.04
C VAL A 38 -4.30 -6.45 9.17
N ILE A 39 -4.65 -5.58 8.24
CA ILE A 39 -5.94 -4.88 8.20
C ILE A 39 -6.56 -5.08 6.81
N GLY A 40 -7.85 -5.37 6.73
CA GLY A 40 -8.53 -5.55 5.44
C GLY A 40 -9.91 -4.90 5.36
N ASP A 41 -10.39 -4.71 4.13
CA ASP A 41 -11.66 -4.03 3.82
C ASP A 41 -12.87 -4.97 3.85
N TRP A 42 -12.66 -6.29 3.97
CA TRP A 42 -13.67 -7.39 4.05
C TRP A 42 -14.81 -7.30 3.02
N GLY A 43 -14.58 -6.58 1.92
CA GLY A 43 -15.38 -6.56 0.72
C GLY A 43 -16.83 -6.09 0.88
N ARG A 44 -17.09 -4.77 0.82
CA ARG A 44 -18.31 -4.19 0.23
C ARG A 44 -18.13 -2.74 -0.27
N LYS A 45 -16.93 -2.39 -0.75
CA LYS A 45 -16.61 -1.04 -1.25
C LYS A 45 -16.98 0.11 -0.27
N GLY A 46 -16.89 -0.13 1.03
CA GLY A 46 -17.20 0.86 2.07
C GLY A 46 -18.70 1.08 2.37
N THR A 47 -19.61 0.28 1.80
CA THR A 47 -21.05 0.39 2.08
C THR A 47 -21.41 0.01 3.52
N TYR A 48 -22.62 0.38 3.99
CA TYR A 48 -23.15 0.05 5.33
C TYR A 48 -22.27 0.49 6.51
N ASN A 49 -21.72 1.71 6.43
CA ASN A 49 -20.81 2.25 7.45
C ASN A 49 -19.54 1.41 7.67
N GLN A 50 -19.19 0.51 6.75
CA GLN A 50 -17.99 -0.32 6.87
C GLN A 50 -16.75 0.53 7.06
N THR A 51 -16.62 1.62 6.30
CA THR A 51 -15.43 2.43 6.41
C THR A 51 -15.34 3.17 7.73
N LYS A 52 -16.46 3.49 8.38
CA LYS A 52 -16.47 4.14 9.70
C LYS A 52 -16.06 3.17 10.82
N VAL A 53 -16.46 1.91 10.71
CA VAL A 53 -16.01 0.86 11.64
C VAL A 53 -14.54 0.56 11.39
N ALA A 54 -14.16 0.42 10.11
CA ALA A 54 -12.78 0.19 9.72
C ALA A 54 -11.87 1.34 10.18
N ASP A 55 -12.30 2.60 10.06
CA ASP A 55 -11.59 3.78 10.55
C ASP A 55 -11.23 3.65 12.04
N GLN A 56 -12.22 3.37 12.89
CA GLN A 56 -12.01 3.18 14.33
C GLN A 56 -11.12 1.98 14.66
N ASP A 57 -11.32 0.85 13.98
CA ASP A 57 -10.54 -0.37 14.21
C ASP A 57 -9.10 -0.22 13.73
N VAL A 58 -8.89 0.44 12.58
CA VAL A 58 -7.58 0.75 12.01
C VAL A 58 -6.82 1.67 12.95
N ASP A 59 -7.43 2.78 13.39
CA ASP A 59 -6.81 3.73 14.31
C ASP A 59 -6.40 3.07 15.63
N LEU A 60 -7.28 2.25 16.20
CA LEU A 60 -6.98 1.54 17.45
C LEU A 60 -5.84 0.53 17.25
N ALA A 61 -5.91 -0.27 16.19
CA ALA A 61 -4.93 -1.31 15.90
C ALA A 61 -3.54 -0.72 15.63
N LEU A 62 -3.48 0.40 14.90
CA LEU A 62 -2.23 1.10 14.62
C LEU A 62 -1.64 1.72 15.90
N ASN A 63 -2.46 2.35 16.74
CA ASN A 63 -1.99 2.94 17.99
C ASN A 63 -1.50 1.90 19.01
N GLN A 64 -2.08 0.70 19.02
CA GLN A 64 -1.73 -0.34 19.99
C GLN A 64 -0.59 -1.26 19.49
N SER A 65 -0.41 -1.38 18.18
CA SER A 65 0.53 -2.34 17.62
C SER A 65 1.98 -1.89 17.72
N ARG A 66 2.83 -2.78 18.25
CA ARG A 66 4.30 -2.65 18.24
C ARG A 66 4.94 -3.44 17.09
N ALA A 67 4.17 -3.84 16.08
CA ALA A 67 4.68 -4.63 14.98
C ALA A 67 5.60 -3.81 14.07
N ASN A 68 6.78 -4.36 13.74
CA ASN A 68 7.73 -3.74 12.82
C ASN A 68 7.13 -3.58 11.41
N TRP A 69 6.30 -4.55 11.00
CA TRP A 69 5.62 -4.56 9.71
C TRP A 69 4.12 -4.32 9.90
N LYS A 70 3.57 -3.38 9.13
CA LYS A 70 2.13 -3.14 9.00
C LYS A 70 1.76 -3.37 7.54
N ILE A 71 0.88 -4.33 7.27
CA ILE A 71 0.48 -4.74 5.92
C ILE A 71 -1.04 -4.60 5.83
N VAL A 72 -1.51 -3.87 4.83
CA VAL A 72 -2.95 -3.74 4.56
C VAL A 72 -3.31 -4.67 3.40
N VAL A 73 -4.30 -5.53 3.60
CA VAL A 73 -4.74 -6.53 2.63
C VAL A 73 -6.24 -6.37 2.41
N GLY A 74 -6.65 -5.95 1.21
CA GLY A 74 -8.05 -5.77 0.86
C GLY A 74 -8.46 -6.51 -0.41
N HIS A 75 -9.76 -6.79 -0.54
CA HIS A 75 -10.39 -7.29 -1.76
C HIS A 75 -10.55 -6.19 -2.81
N HIS A 76 -10.88 -4.94 -2.39
CA HIS A 76 -11.00 -3.81 -3.30
C HIS A 76 -9.77 -2.90 -3.27
N THR A 77 -9.43 -2.35 -4.45
CA THR A 77 -8.29 -1.44 -4.62
C THR A 77 -8.62 -0.04 -4.10
N ILE A 78 -7.71 0.51 -3.28
CA ILE A 78 -7.74 1.94 -2.91
C ILE A 78 -7.33 2.77 -4.13
N LYS A 79 -6.20 2.44 -4.76
CA LYS A 79 -5.74 3.00 -6.04
C LYS A 79 -5.45 1.87 -7.02
N SER A 80 -5.88 2.00 -8.27
CA SER A 80 -5.62 1.01 -9.32
C SER A 80 -5.55 1.70 -10.69
N ALA A 81 -4.60 1.24 -11.51
CA ALA A 81 -4.51 1.59 -12.93
C ALA A 81 -5.18 0.57 -13.86
N GLY A 82 -5.81 -0.48 -13.29
CA GLY A 82 -6.57 -1.49 -14.03
C GLY A 82 -8.05 -1.15 -14.17
N GLU A 83 -8.80 -1.97 -14.91
CA GLU A 83 -10.22 -1.72 -15.23
C GLU A 83 -11.14 -1.56 -14.02
N HIS A 84 -10.80 -2.18 -12.88
CA HIS A 84 -11.57 -2.04 -11.65
C HIS A 84 -11.53 -0.62 -11.06
N GLY A 85 -10.52 0.18 -11.43
CA GLY A 85 -10.42 1.58 -11.04
C GLY A 85 -10.23 1.82 -9.54
N VAL A 86 -10.42 3.09 -9.17
CA VAL A 86 -10.30 3.59 -7.80
C VAL A 86 -11.62 3.38 -7.06
N THR A 87 -11.55 2.84 -5.84
CA THR A 87 -12.72 2.80 -4.94
C THR A 87 -12.79 4.10 -4.17
N ASN A 88 -13.56 5.08 -4.67
CA ASN A 88 -13.65 6.44 -4.12
C ASN A 88 -13.90 6.51 -2.61
N GLU A 89 -14.72 5.60 -2.07
CA GLU A 89 -15.01 5.56 -0.62
C GLU A 89 -13.75 5.25 0.19
N LEU A 90 -12.98 4.24 -0.24
CA LEU A 90 -11.72 3.86 0.40
C LEU A 90 -10.66 4.94 0.21
N GLU A 91 -10.60 5.59 -0.95
CA GLU A 91 -9.68 6.71 -1.16
C GLU A 91 -10.01 7.90 -0.25
N LYS A 92 -11.28 8.24 -0.05
CA LYS A 92 -11.66 9.41 0.76
C LYS A 92 -11.53 9.18 2.26
N GLN A 93 -11.79 7.97 2.73
CA GLN A 93 -11.90 7.70 4.16
C GLN A 93 -10.73 6.86 4.69
N LEU A 94 -10.30 5.82 3.97
CA LEU A 94 -9.25 4.92 4.46
C LEU A 94 -7.84 5.43 4.15
N LEU A 95 -7.62 5.97 2.95
CA LEU A 95 -6.28 6.42 2.53
C LEU A 95 -5.67 7.48 3.48
N PRO A 96 -6.40 8.54 3.93
CA PRO A 96 -5.82 9.54 4.83
C PRO A 96 -5.31 8.94 6.14
N ILE A 97 -6.01 7.94 6.68
CA ILE A 97 -5.62 7.25 7.92
C ILE A 97 -4.32 6.47 7.71
N LEU A 98 -4.23 5.72 6.61
CA LEU A 98 -3.03 4.95 6.27
C LEU A 98 -1.81 5.86 6.05
N GLU A 99 -2.01 7.02 5.41
CA GLU A 99 -0.96 8.02 5.21
C GLU A 99 -0.53 8.68 6.53
N LEU A 100 -1.48 9.02 7.41
CA LEU A 100 -1.20 9.54 8.76
C LEU A 100 -0.42 8.52 9.60
N ALA A 101 -0.81 7.24 9.54
CA ALA A 101 -0.11 6.17 10.22
C ALA A 101 1.35 6.07 9.79
N LEU A 102 1.62 6.15 8.49
CA LEU A 102 2.98 6.14 7.95
C LEU A 102 3.82 7.32 8.47
N GLN A 103 3.24 8.52 8.53
CA GLN A 103 3.93 9.70 9.08
C GLN A 103 4.23 9.53 10.58
N PHE A 104 3.25 9.07 11.37
CA PHE A 104 3.43 8.86 12.80
C PHE A 104 4.51 7.83 13.11
N PHE A 105 4.57 6.71 12.39
CA PHE A 105 5.61 5.71 12.62
C PHE A 105 7.00 6.16 12.19
N ASN A 106 7.12 6.96 11.13
CA ASN A 106 8.43 7.49 10.70
C ASN A 106 9.00 8.53 11.66
N LEU A 107 8.15 9.25 12.42
CA LEU A 107 8.59 10.25 13.40
C LEU A 107 9.00 9.64 14.76
N ASN A 108 8.47 8.45 15.09
CA ASN A 108 8.74 7.77 16.36
C ASN A 108 9.84 6.68 16.27
N GLU A 109 10.45 6.51 15.10
CA GLU A 109 11.64 5.66 14.90
C GLU A 109 12.96 6.48 14.87
N ILE A 110 12.95 7.76 15.31
CA ILE A 110 14.14 8.60 15.55
C ILE A 110 14.42 8.74 17.04
#